data_AF-A0A1D8T5C6-F1
#
_entry.id   AF-A0A1D8T5C6-F1
#
_cell.length_a   1.000
_cell.length_b   1.000
_cell.length_c   1.000
_cell.angle_alpha   90.00
_cell.angle_beta   90.00
_cell.angle_gamma   90.00
#
_symmetry.space_group_name_H-M   'P 1'
#
loop_
_entity.id
_entity.type
_entity.pdbx_description
1 polymer ?
#
loop_
_entity_poly.entity_id
_entity_poly.type
_entity_poly.pdbx_seq_one_letter_code
_entity_poly.pdbx_strand_id
1 'polypeptide(L)' 'MSSHSRRVPAGWETESEEFEYVPLRLPPEVTRISASMRLAIQAEFGGWELSRVRLYSDGSRRVLLKRKKTVHHVPDPAI' A
#
# COMPACT_ATOMS: atom_id res chain seq x y z
N MET A 1 -5.57 15.18 13.58
CA MET A 1 -5.58 14.16 12.52
C MET A 1 -4.25 13.41 12.64
N SER A 2 -4.26 12.26 13.30
CA SER A 2 -3.04 11.60 13.74
C SER A 2 -2.41 10.81 12.59
N SER A 3 -1.42 11.41 11.95
CA SER A 3 -0.52 10.75 11.01
C SER A 3 0.31 9.71 11.76
N HIS A 4 -0.21 8.48 11.87
CA HIS A 4 0.55 7.35 12.37
C HIS A 4 1.73 7.17 11.42
N SER A 5 2.95 7.47 11.91
CA SER A 5 4.19 7.36 11.15
C SER A 5 4.24 5.99 10.46
N ARG A 6 4.04 6.04 9.15
CA ARG A 6 3.96 4.95 8.16
C ARG A 6 5.35 4.33 7.95
N ARG A 7 6.02 3.89 9.03
CA ARG A 7 7.37 3.30 8.89
C ARG A 7 7.27 2.00 8.11
N VAL A 8 7.92 1.94 6.96
CA VAL A 8 8.08 0.70 6.19
C VAL A 8 8.98 -0.29 6.92
N PRO A 9 8.78 -1.61 6.75
CA PRO A 9 9.73 -2.62 7.21
C PRO A 9 11.14 -2.36 6.66
N ALA A 10 12.17 -2.74 7.42
CA ALA A 10 13.55 -2.66 6.97
C ALA A 10 13.75 -3.41 5.65
N GLY A 11 14.55 -2.82 4.75
CA GLY A 11 14.86 -3.35 3.42
C GLY A 11 13.79 -3.07 2.36
N TRP A 12 12.72 -2.32 2.67
CA TRP A 12 11.78 -1.81 1.67
C TRP A 12 12.27 -0.45 1.15
N GLU A 13 12.63 -0.42 -0.12
CA GLU A 13 12.98 0.81 -0.83
C GLU A 13 11.71 1.57 -1.18
N THR A 14 11.66 2.86 -0.81
CA THR A 14 10.53 3.76 -1.08
C THR A 14 10.96 5.07 -1.74
N GLU A 15 12.25 5.20 -2.05
CA GLU A 15 12.81 6.37 -2.73
C GLU A 15 13.06 5.97 -4.19
N SER A 16 12.39 6.66 -5.11
CA SER A 16 12.56 6.49 -6.55
C SER A 16 12.28 7.82 -7.24
N GLU A 17 12.98 8.07 -8.34
CA GLU A 17 12.69 9.23 -9.19
C GLU A 17 11.43 9.01 -10.01
N GLU A 18 11.20 7.79 -10.52
CA GLU A 18 10.07 7.43 -11.39
C GLU A 18 8.81 7.06 -10.60
N PHE A 19 8.95 6.44 -9.43
CA PHE A 19 7.82 5.91 -8.67
C PHE A 19 7.61 6.63 -7.34
N GLU A 20 6.37 6.67 -6.91
CA GLU A 20 5.97 7.03 -5.56
C GLU A 20 5.36 5.81 -4.86
N TYR A 21 5.50 5.77 -3.53
CA TYR A 21 5.17 4.60 -2.73
C TYR A 21 4.27 4.99 -1.56
N VAL A 22 3.26 4.15 -1.30
CA VAL A 22 2.38 4.29 -0.14
C VAL A 22 2.39 3.00 0.67
N PRO A 23 2.86 3.05 1.92
CA PRO A 23 2.77 1.91 2.81
C PRO A 23 1.44 1.86 3.56
N LEU A 24 0.86 0.68 3.62
CA LEU A 24 -0.38 0.38 4.30
C LEU A 24 -0.16 -0.74 5.33
N ARG A 25 -0.94 -0.69 6.42
CA ARG A 25 -1.06 -1.80 7.37
C ARG A 25 -2.49 -2.28 7.35
N LEU A 26 -2.69 -3.53 6.93
CA LEU A 26 -3.96 -4.22 7.02
C LEU A 26 -4.00 -4.97 8.36
N PRO A 27 -5.02 -4.70 9.19
CA PRO A 27 -5.15 -5.40 10.45
C PRO A 27 -5.69 -6.83 10.22
N PRO A 28 -5.53 -7.75 11.19
CA PRO A 28 -5.82 -9.18 11.02
C PRO A 28 -7.28 -9.51 10.73
N GLU A 29 -8.22 -8.66 11.14
CA GLU A 29 -9.65 -8.79 10.87
C GLU A 29 -10.01 -8.59 9.40
N VAL A 30 -9.16 -7.94 8.61
CA VAL A 30 -9.34 -7.86 7.17
C VAL A 30 -9.02 -9.23 6.60
N THR A 31 -9.99 -9.87 5.96
CA THR A 31 -9.77 -11.19 5.34
C THR A 31 -8.81 -11.08 4.16
N ARG A 32 -8.28 -12.23 3.72
CA ARG A 32 -7.47 -12.28 2.50
C ARG A 32 -8.27 -11.82 1.27
N ILE A 33 -9.51 -12.29 1.14
CA ILE A 33 -10.39 -12.01 0.00
C ILE A 33 -10.73 -10.52 -0.07
N SER A 34 -11.14 -9.90 1.05
CA SER A 34 -11.49 -8.47 1.04
C SER A 34 -10.27 -7.59 0.75
N ALA A 35 -9.11 -7.93 1.31
CA ALA A 35 -7.85 -7.24 0.97
C ALA A 35 -7.52 -7.36 -0.53
N SER A 36 -7.58 -8.58 -1.08
CA SER A 36 -7.30 -8.81 -2.50
C SER A 36 -8.23 -8.01 -3.41
N MET A 37 -9.53 -8.00 -3.11
CA MET A 37 -10.51 -7.24 -3.89
C MET A 37 -10.25 -5.73 -3.82
N ARG A 38 -9.99 -5.17 -2.63
CA ARG A 38 -9.70 -3.74 -2.47
C ARG A 38 -8.40 -3.33 -3.19
N LEU A 39 -7.36 -4.16 -3.10
CA LEU A 39 -6.08 -3.91 -3.79
C LEU A 39 -6.23 -3.98 -5.31
N ALA A 40 -7.01 -4.94 -5.83
CA ALA A 40 -7.29 -5.03 -7.26
C ALA A 40 -8.07 -3.80 -7.77
N ILE A 41 -9.07 -3.33 -7.02
CA ILE A 41 -9.79 -2.08 -7.36
C ILE A 41 -8.82 -0.89 -7.43
N GLN A 42 -7.88 -0.78 -6.49
CA GLN A 42 -6.88 0.29 -6.51
C GLN A 42 -5.89 0.16 -7.68
N ALA A 43 -5.53 -1.05 -8.09
CA ALA A 43 -4.71 -1.25 -9.28
C ALA A 43 -5.47 -0.85 -10.55
N GLU A 44 -6.74 -1.22 -10.63
CA GLU A 44 -7.51 -1.11 -11.87
C GLU A 44 -8.04 0.31 -12.08
N PHE A 45 -8.39 1.00 -11.00
CA PHE A 45 -9.05 2.31 -11.06
C PHE A 45 -8.32 3.40 -10.27
N GLY A 46 -7.46 3.04 -9.32
CA GLY A 46 -6.70 3.98 -8.49
C GLY A 46 -5.28 4.26 -9.00
N GLY A 47 -4.81 3.51 -10.00
CA GLY A 47 -3.45 3.61 -10.53
C GLY A 47 -2.36 3.09 -9.59
N TRP A 48 -2.72 2.33 -8.56
CA TRP A 48 -1.80 1.84 -7.52
C TRP A 48 -1.51 0.35 -7.69
N GLU A 49 -0.26 0.00 -7.96
CA GLU A 49 0.17 -1.38 -8.10
C GLU A 49 0.74 -1.95 -6.80
N LEU A 50 0.52 -3.25 -6.58
CA LEU A 50 1.10 -3.97 -5.46
C LEU A 50 2.61 -4.18 -5.68
N SER A 51 3.45 -3.60 -4.82
CA SER A 51 4.91 -3.74 -4.88
C SER A 51 5.43 -4.81 -3.93
N ARG A 52 5.02 -4.77 -2.66
CA ARG A 52 5.49 -5.72 -1.62
C ARG A 52 4.38 -6.05 -0.63
N VAL A 53 4.44 -7.25 -0.07
CA VAL A 53 3.58 -7.69 1.02
C VAL A 53 4.42 -8.42 2.06
N ARG A 54 4.14 -8.17 3.34
CA ARG A 54 4.65 -8.95 4.46
C ARG A 54 3.50 -9.31 5.39
N LEU A 55 3.27 -10.61 5.56
CA LEU A 55 2.36 -11.16 6.57
C LEU A 55 3.13 -11.34 7.88
N TYR A 56 2.48 -11.02 9.00
CA TYR A 56 3.00 -11.21 10.35
C TYR A 56 2.24 -12.36 11.04
N SER A 57 2.84 -12.91 12.10
CA SER A 57 2.26 -14.01 12.89
C SER A 57 0.96 -13.62 13.60
N ASP A 58 0.75 -12.33 13.87
CA ASP A 58 -0.50 -11.79 14.42
C ASP A 58 -1.63 -11.70 13.38
N GLY A 59 -1.38 -12.13 12.12
CA GLY A 59 -2.32 -12.05 11.01
C GLY A 59 -2.36 -10.70 10.32
N SER A 60 -1.72 -9.66 10.87
CA SER A 60 -1.62 -8.37 10.23
C SER A 60 -0.71 -8.44 9.00
N ARG A 61 -0.96 -7.55 8.04
CA ARG A 61 -0.15 -7.47 6.81
C ARG A 61 0.35 -6.05 6.63
N ARG A 62 1.61 -5.89 6.26
CA ARG A 62 2.08 -4.65 5.65
C ARG A 62 2.10 -4.80 4.15
N VAL A 63 1.66 -3.76 3.48
CA VAL A 63 1.58 -3.69 2.02
C VAL A 63 2.30 -2.43 1.57
N LEU A 64 3.09 -2.53 0.51
CA LEU A 64 3.66 -1.40 -0.20
C LEU A 64 2.97 -1.30 -1.55
N LEU A 65 2.31 -0.18 -1.79
CA LEU A 65 1.80 0.18 -3.10
C LEU A 65 2.79 1.11 -3.79
N LYS A 66 2.85 1.02 -5.11
CA LYS A 66 3.63 1.93 -5.96
C LYS A 66 2.77 2.48 -7.08
N ARG A 67 3.07 3.68 -7.55
CA ARG A 67 2.60 4.18 -8.84
C ARG A 67 3.69 5.00 -9.51
N LYS A 68 3.63 5.14 -10.84
CA LYS A 68 4.50 6.11 -11.52
C LYS A 68 4.12 7.52 -11.06
N LYS A 69 5.10 8.37 -10.83
CA LYS A 69 4.84 9.78 -10.54
C LYS A 69 4.19 10.41 -11.75
N THR A 70 3.16 11.20 -11.49
CA THR A 70 2.49 11.99 -12.52
C THR A 70 2.33 13.41 -12.03
N VAL A 71 2.13 14.34 -12.97
CA VAL A 71 1.87 15.76 -12.66
C VAL A 71 0.49 15.97 -12.04
N HIS A 72 -0.41 15.00 -12.18
CA HIS A 72 -1.75 15.08 -11.64
C HIS A 72 -1.77 14.54 -10.21
N HIS A 73 -2.46 15.27 -9.33
CA HIS A 73 -2.71 14.78 -7.98
C HIS A 73 -3.65 13.57 -8.07
N VAL A 74 -3.15 12.41 -7.70
CA VAL A 74 -3.94 11.19 -7.50
C VAL A 74 -4.00 10.92 -5.99
N PRO A 75 -5.20 10.67 -5.43
CA PRO A 75 -5.36 10.52 -4.00
C PRO A 75 -4.63 9.28 -3.46
N ASP A 76 -4.38 9.30 -2.15
CA ASP A 76 -3.95 8.12 -1.41
C ASP A 76 -4.96 6.97 -1.60
N PRO A 77 -4.49 5.73 -1.68
CA PRO A 77 -5.35 4.56 -1.88
C PRO A 77 -6.29 4.39 -0.68
N ALA A 78 -7.59 4.35 -0.94
CA ALA A 78 -8.62 4.09 0.06
C ALA A 78 -8.76 2.58 0.29
N ILE A 79 -7.99 2.04 1.24
CA ILE A 79 -7.95 0.61 1.59
C ILE A 79 -8.42 0.39 3.03
#